data_AF-A0A1Y2LSP6-F1
#
_entry.id   AF-A0A1Y2LSP6-F1
#
_cell.length_a   1.000
_cell.length_b   1.000
_cell.length_c   1.000
_cell.angle_alpha   90.00
_cell.angle_beta   90.00
_cell.angle_gamma   90.00
#
_symmetry.space_group_name_H-M   'P 1'
#
loop_
_entity.id
_entity.type
_entity.pdbx_description
1 polymer ?
#
loop_
_entity_poly.entity_id
_entity_poly.type
_entity_poly.pdbx_seq_one_letter_code
_entity_poly.pdbx_strand_id
1 'polypeptide(L)'
;MPAPGRWYQHPFTVFLVPLVTFLCLPQLYNLLPFTTNPSYDHGKLQKIANLMDEIYVTLANSTFIPHNAITRGPHNINTTAIACKPSAAVLRLIELLPYVDISLIQEPDWIYGGHFMDYRNPKHLAELCDPLRGQFIGWTDYMAPSDVALTNWGTGGWNNDATWVFLYNTERESIRIYQAELWVGRHQAKREFGREMEDWWFEESGELEWDRHDGAPHVLRAIADNFKHVHWSPWGTSNRENGFGAPYTVIETLLKRNGWPHAFNSRQFNADLIRAKHKPSGKGYAAAALKRVDELAGFNRSIAEGEYTWIDSDKGLIAWTEERVLRERQAYEAEVDDAERELKKYQYISATWLIEDYREELEEARQEVARLCPDNVCVAEAEMILWEYLALQVTQEEVQLSNPTQDCECDLKIQPSSDPYWLEKCIANKATERLWLDLAIEQSHEEALAHCSNTGCQLLPFSDVYARARDKMEEYVRKIERSVAYRERVKADYLPDRPAAGARAIAQMEEDQTDRRALESYFEGHIKSVEKLIAELTEGGGPEGGLKGLFNYLREEEV
;
A
#
# COMPACT_ATOMS: atom_id res chain seq x y z
N MET A 1 29.29 -68.27 -45.15
CA MET A 1 28.44 -67.15 -44.69
C MET A 1 29.36 -65.99 -44.31
N PRO A 2 29.26 -64.83 -44.98
CA PRO A 2 30.13 -63.70 -44.67
C PRO A 2 29.78 -63.14 -43.29
N ALA A 3 30.81 -62.83 -42.49
CA ALA A 3 30.64 -62.23 -41.17
C ALA A 3 29.92 -60.88 -41.30
N PRO A 4 28.94 -60.56 -40.42
CA PRO A 4 28.28 -59.26 -40.43
C PRO A 4 29.33 -58.16 -40.25
N GLY A 5 29.29 -57.16 -41.12
CA GLY A 5 30.28 -56.10 -41.17
C GLY A 5 30.36 -55.35 -39.83
N ARG A 6 31.58 -55.18 -39.32
CA ARG A 6 31.91 -54.52 -38.03
C ARG A 6 31.49 -53.05 -37.92
N TRP A 7 30.81 -52.49 -38.91
CA TRP A 7 30.42 -51.08 -38.91
C TRP A 7 29.37 -50.76 -37.85
N TYR A 8 28.51 -51.71 -37.49
CA TYR A 8 27.54 -51.54 -36.39
C TYR A 8 28.19 -51.44 -35.00
N GLN A 9 29.47 -51.79 -34.86
CA GLN A 9 30.23 -51.66 -33.61
C GLN A 9 31.09 -50.40 -33.60
N HIS A 10 31.11 -49.63 -34.69
CA HIS A 10 31.87 -48.40 -34.74
C HIS A 10 31.19 -47.37 -33.83
N PRO A 11 31.90 -46.75 -32.87
CA PRO A 11 31.30 -45.85 -31.89
C PRO A 11 30.53 -44.71 -32.56
N PHE A 12 31.01 -44.25 -33.72
CA PHE A 12 30.30 -43.27 -34.54
C PHE A 12 28.89 -43.76 -34.96
N THR A 13 28.75 -45.00 -35.38
CA THR A 13 27.45 -45.56 -35.79
C THR A 13 26.56 -45.84 -34.58
N VAL A 14 27.14 -46.30 -33.46
CA VAL A 14 26.41 -46.60 -32.22
C VAL A 14 25.88 -45.33 -31.55
N PHE A 15 26.58 -44.20 -31.62
CA PHE A 15 26.16 -42.96 -30.96
C PHE A 15 25.50 -41.95 -31.89
N LEU A 16 26.04 -41.76 -33.11
CA LEU A 16 25.58 -40.71 -34.00
C LEU A 16 24.28 -41.07 -34.72
N VAL A 17 24.06 -42.35 -35.04
CA VAL A 17 22.81 -42.77 -35.70
C VAL A 17 21.62 -42.61 -34.75
N PRO A 18 21.65 -43.09 -33.49
CA PRO A 18 20.57 -42.81 -32.55
C PRO A 18 20.38 -41.32 -32.30
N LEU A 19 21.47 -40.56 -32.09
CA LEU A 19 21.38 -39.11 -31.85
C LEU A 19 20.74 -38.36 -33.01
N VAL A 20 21.16 -38.60 -34.25
CA VAL A 20 20.57 -37.98 -35.45
C VAL A 20 19.13 -38.45 -35.64
N THR A 21 18.83 -39.72 -35.37
CA THR A 21 17.45 -40.23 -35.42
C THR A 21 16.56 -39.52 -34.38
N PHE A 22 17.05 -39.29 -33.17
CA PHE A 22 16.33 -38.54 -32.13
C PHE A 22 16.18 -37.05 -32.47
N LEU A 23 17.20 -36.42 -33.06
CA LEU A 23 17.14 -35.01 -33.47
C LEU A 23 16.21 -34.78 -34.68
N CYS A 24 16.17 -35.71 -35.63
CA CYS A 24 15.37 -35.56 -36.86
C CYS A 24 13.93 -36.06 -36.73
N LEU A 25 13.64 -36.93 -35.76
CA LEU A 25 12.30 -37.46 -35.50
C LEU A 25 11.93 -37.19 -34.03
N PRO A 26 11.62 -35.93 -33.66
CA PRO A 26 11.31 -35.58 -32.28
C PRO A 26 10.09 -36.34 -31.72
N GLN A 27 9.24 -36.90 -32.58
CA GLN A 27 8.12 -37.75 -32.20
C GLN A 27 8.56 -39.08 -31.56
N LEU A 28 9.79 -39.55 -31.82
CA LEU A 28 10.37 -40.73 -31.17
C LEU A 28 10.73 -40.47 -29.69
N TYR A 29 10.88 -39.21 -29.25
CA TYR A 29 11.00 -38.92 -27.80
C TYR A 29 9.76 -39.33 -27.03
N ASN A 30 8.58 -39.26 -27.66
CA ASN A 30 7.31 -39.71 -27.05
C ASN A 30 7.20 -41.24 -26.97
N LEU A 31 8.07 -41.98 -27.66
CA LEU A 31 8.12 -43.45 -27.67
C LEU A 31 9.23 -44.02 -26.78
N LEU A 32 10.17 -43.18 -26.33
CA LEU A 32 11.06 -43.57 -25.23
C LEU A 32 10.17 -43.77 -23.99
N PRO A 33 10.24 -44.94 -23.33
CA PRO A 33 9.54 -45.13 -22.08
C PRO A 33 10.23 -44.26 -21.02
N PHE A 34 9.86 -42.98 -20.91
CA PHE A 34 9.89 -42.25 -19.65
C PHE A 34 8.84 -42.88 -18.73
N THR A 35 9.05 -44.16 -18.41
CA THR A 35 8.32 -44.92 -17.41
C THR A 35 9.14 -44.96 -16.14
N THR A 36 9.66 -43.81 -15.71
CA THR A 36 9.55 -43.52 -14.29
C THR A 36 8.13 -42.99 -14.16
N ASN A 37 7.19 -43.87 -13.85
CA ASN A 37 5.93 -43.42 -13.26
C ASN A 37 6.34 -42.38 -12.21
N PRO A 38 5.88 -41.12 -12.32
CA PRO A 38 6.32 -40.11 -11.38
C PRO A 38 6.09 -40.66 -9.96
N SER A 39 7.10 -40.56 -9.09
CA SER A 39 7.06 -41.10 -7.72
C SER A 39 6.05 -40.37 -6.81
N TYR A 40 5.04 -39.73 -7.39
CA TYR A 40 4.07 -38.88 -6.73
C TYR A 40 2.64 -39.23 -7.17
N ASP A 41 1.70 -38.98 -6.28
CA ASP A 41 0.27 -39.15 -6.54
C ASP A 41 -0.31 -37.86 -7.14
N HIS A 42 -0.63 -37.90 -8.44
CA HIS A 42 -1.18 -36.73 -9.13
C HIS A 42 -2.53 -36.28 -8.54
N GLY A 43 -3.36 -37.20 -8.04
CA GLY A 43 -4.66 -36.87 -7.46
C GLY A 43 -4.51 -36.06 -6.18
N LYS A 44 -3.53 -36.39 -5.34
CA LYS A 44 -3.18 -35.61 -4.14
C LYS A 44 -2.76 -34.19 -4.48
N LEU A 45 -1.85 -34.04 -5.45
CA LEU A 45 -1.38 -32.71 -5.87
C LEU A 45 -2.51 -31.88 -6.51
N GLN A 46 -3.35 -32.49 -7.34
CA GLN A 46 -4.51 -31.82 -7.93
C GLN A 46 -5.51 -31.36 -6.85
N LYS A 47 -5.70 -32.15 -5.79
CA LYS A 47 -6.57 -31.78 -4.67
C LYS A 47 -6.07 -30.51 -3.97
N ILE A 48 -4.76 -30.39 -3.74
CA ILE A 48 -4.16 -29.17 -3.16
C ILE A 48 -4.34 -27.97 -4.09
N ALA A 49 -4.07 -28.14 -5.39
CA ALA A 49 -4.27 -27.08 -6.38
C ALA A 49 -5.72 -26.60 -6.44
N ASN A 50 -6.69 -27.52 -6.40
CA ASN A 50 -8.11 -27.19 -6.39
C ASN A 50 -8.53 -26.43 -5.14
N LEU A 51 -7.97 -26.76 -3.97
CA LEU A 51 -8.27 -26.06 -2.71
C LEU A 51 -7.65 -24.65 -2.68
N MET A 52 -6.44 -24.48 -3.23
CA MET A 52 -5.89 -23.14 -3.44
C MET A 52 -6.75 -22.33 -4.41
N ASP A 53 -7.29 -22.94 -5.48
CA ASP A 53 -8.20 -22.26 -6.41
C ASP A 53 -9.50 -21.86 -5.71
N GLU A 54 -10.05 -22.73 -4.85
CA GLU A 54 -11.22 -22.43 -4.04
C GLU A 54 -11.00 -21.22 -3.13
N ILE A 55 -9.84 -21.13 -2.47
CA ILE A 55 -9.48 -19.97 -1.66
C ILE A 55 -9.45 -18.71 -2.53
N TYR A 56 -8.70 -18.71 -3.64
CA TYR A 56 -8.58 -17.53 -4.50
C TYR A 56 -9.90 -17.13 -5.16
N VAL A 57 -10.73 -18.10 -5.55
CA VAL A 57 -12.09 -17.86 -6.04
C VAL A 57 -12.96 -17.26 -4.94
N THR A 58 -12.80 -17.69 -3.68
CA THR A 58 -13.52 -17.10 -2.54
C THR A 58 -13.12 -15.63 -2.35
N LEU A 59 -11.82 -15.32 -2.41
CA LEU A 59 -11.32 -13.93 -2.37
C LEU A 59 -11.83 -13.09 -3.55
N ALA A 60 -11.90 -13.69 -4.75
CA ALA A 60 -12.40 -12.99 -5.93
C ALA A 60 -13.91 -12.75 -5.87
N ASN A 61 -14.67 -13.75 -5.41
CA ASN A 61 -16.12 -13.64 -5.21
C ASN A 61 -16.47 -12.59 -4.16
N SER A 62 -15.64 -12.43 -3.11
CA SER A 62 -15.82 -11.36 -2.12
C SER A 62 -15.33 -10.00 -2.61
N THR A 63 -14.78 -9.92 -3.83
CA THR A 63 -14.20 -8.73 -4.48
C THR A 63 -12.94 -8.20 -3.81
N PHE A 64 -12.19 -9.05 -3.09
CA PHE A 64 -10.87 -8.69 -2.57
C PHE A 64 -9.82 -8.63 -3.69
N ILE A 65 -9.92 -9.55 -4.66
CA ILE A 65 -9.13 -9.54 -5.90
C ILE A 65 -10.05 -9.61 -7.14
N PRO A 66 -9.63 -9.14 -8.32
CA PRO A 66 -10.37 -9.34 -9.55
C PRO A 66 -10.34 -10.81 -10.01
N HIS A 67 -11.46 -11.32 -10.54
CA HIS A 67 -11.52 -12.68 -11.08
C HIS A 67 -10.52 -12.94 -12.22
N ASN A 68 -10.23 -11.93 -13.04
CA ASN A 68 -9.30 -12.03 -14.17
C ASN A 68 -7.81 -12.03 -13.76
N ALA A 69 -7.51 -11.77 -12.48
CA ALA A 69 -6.17 -11.88 -11.92
C ALA A 69 -5.77 -13.34 -11.67
N ILE A 70 -6.73 -14.26 -11.55
CA ILE A 70 -6.46 -15.68 -11.32
C ILE A 70 -6.10 -16.35 -12.66
N THR A 71 -4.89 -16.88 -12.76
CA THR A 71 -4.47 -17.77 -13.84
C THR A 71 -4.43 -19.20 -13.32
N ARG A 72 -5.21 -20.10 -13.92
CA ARG A 72 -5.26 -21.52 -13.54
C ARG A 72 -4.24 -22.34 -14.32
N GLY A 73 -3.70 -23.37 -13.67
CA GLY A 73 -2.79 -24.33 -14.29
C GLY A 73 -3.48 -25.30 -15.27
N PRO A 74 -2.70 -26.20 -15.92
CA PRO A 74 -1.26 -26.36 -15.75
C PRO A 74 -0.44 -25.25 -16.44
N HIS A 75 0.67 -24.88 -15.83
CA HIS A 75 1.61 -23.86 -16.32
C HIS A 75 2.88 -24.50 -16.88
N ASN A 76 3.54 -23.81 -17.83
CA ASN A 76 4.87 -24.16 -18.29
C ASN A 76 5.91 -23.33 -17.52
N ILE A 77 6.58 -23.94 -16.55
CA ILE A 77 7.56 -23.27 -15.68
C ILE A 77 8.97 -23.75 -16.04
N ASN A 78 9.88 -22.80 -16.27
CA ASN A 78 11.27 -23.14 -16.56
C ASN A 78 12.04 -23.49 -15.27
N THR A 79 12.03 -24.76 -14.91
CA THR A 79 12.62 -25.28 -13.67
C THR A 79 14.13 -25.56 -13.77
N THR A 80 14.74 -25.34 -14.94
CA THR A 80 16.16 -25.67 -15.19
C THR A 80 17.15 -24.87 -14.35
N ALA A 81 16.74 -23.70 -13.84
CA ALA A 81 17.58 -22.80 -13.06
C ALA A 81 17.45 -22.97 -11.53
N ILE A 82 16.66 -23.93 -11.04
CA ILE A 82 16.40 -24.09 -9.60
C ILE A 82 17.59 -24.78 -8.91
N ALA A 83 18.18 -24.11 -7.91
CA ALA A 83 19.39 -24.58 -7.24
C ALA A 83 19.16 -25.77 -6.27
N CYS A 84 18.05 -25.80 -5.53
CA CYS A 84 17.78 -26.76 -4.45
C CYS A 84 17.31 -28.15 -4.90
N LYS A 85 17.18 -28.40 -6.22
CA LYS A 85 16.75 -29.69 -6.78
C LYS A 85 15.47 -30.25 -6.12
N PRO A 86 14.34 -29.53 -6.22
CA PRO A 86 13.07 -29.99 -5.66
C PRO A 86 12.64 -31.34 -6.24
N SER A 87 11.84 -32.07 -5.47
CA SER A 87 11.26 -33.35 -5.89
C SER A 87 10.35 -33.19 -7.12
N ALA A 88 10.15 -34.28 -7.85
CA ALA A 88 9.22 -34.29 -8.98
C ALA A 88 7.78 -33.92 -8.57
N ALA A 89 7.38 -34.20 -7.32
CA ALA A 89 6.08 -33.85 -6.77
C ALA A 89 5.93 -32.33 -6.62
N VAL A 90 6.94 -31.65 -6.08
CA VAL A 90 6.98 -30.19 -5.96
C VAL A 90 6.94 -29.54 -7.33
N LEU A 91 7.79 -30.00 -8.26
CA LEU A 91 7.81 -29.50 -9.64
C LEU A 91 6.44 -29.65 -10.31
N ARG A 92 5.78 -30.80 -10.12
CA ARG A 92 4.44 -31.01 -10.66
C ARG A 92 3.40 -30.12 -9.98
N LEU A 93 3.49 -29.91 -8.67
CA LEU A 93 2.52 -29.08 -7.95
C LEU A 93 2.59 -27.63 -8.38
N ILE A 94 3.78 -27.04 -8.54
CA ILE A 94 3.90 -25.65 -9.01
C ILE A 94 3.39 -25.46 -10.45
N GLU A 95 3.36 -26.50 -11.27
CA GLU A 95 2.67 -26.43 -12.55
C GLU A 95 1.14 -26.35 -12.38
N LEU A 96 0.58 -27.04 -11.38
CA LEU A 96 -0.87 -27.19 -11.19
C LEU A 96 -1.51 -26.06 -10.39
N LEU A 97 -0.77 -25.43 -9.47
CA LEU A 97 -1.29 -24.38 -8.61
C LEU A 97 -1.89 -23.23 -9.43
N PRO A 98 -3.03 -22.66 -9.01
CA PRO A 98 -3.49 -21.39 -9.53
C PRO A 98 -2.60 -20.26 -9.01
N TYR A 99 -2.42 -19.22 -9.81
CA TYR A 99 -1.64 -18.04 -9.45
C TYR A 99 -2.45 -16.77 -9.61
N VAL A 100 -2.19 -15.80 -8.72
CA VAL A 100 -2.77 -14.45 -8.81
C VAL A 100 -1.71 -13.53 -9.42
N ASP A 101 -2.06 -12.85 -10.51
CA ASP A 101 -1.21 -11.79 -11.05
C ASP A 101 -1.26 -10.58 -10.12
N ILE A 102 -0.19 -10.43 -9.32
CA ILE A 102 -0.06 -9.38 -8.31
C ILE A 102 -0.04 -7.96 -8.88
N SER A 103 0.22 -7.82 -10.18
CA SER A 103 0.18 -6.51 -10.84
C SER A 103 -1.24 -6.07 -11.23
N LEU A 104 -2.24 -6.95 -11.09
CA LEU A 104 -3.67 -6.65 -11.32
C LEU A 104 -4.47 -6.40 -10.03
N ILE A 105 -3.84 -6.48 -8.86
CA ILE A 105 -4.50 -6.34 -7.55
C ILE A 105 -3.96 -5.12 -6.81
N GLN A 106 -4.79 -4.57 -5.91
CA GLN A 106 -4.40 -3.41 -5.10
C GLN A 106 -3.56 -3.77 -3.87
N GLU A 107 -3.59 -5.05 -3.45
CA GLU A 107 -2.99 -5.52 -2.23
C GLU A 107 -2.46 -6.96 -2.40
N PRO A 108 -1.13 -7.17 -2.37
CA PRO A 108 -0.54 -8.51 -2.48
C PRO A 108 -0.67 -9.35 -1.20
N ASP A 109 -0.90 -8.74 -0.05
CA ASP A 109 -1.04 -9.42 1.24
C ASP A 109 -2.48 -9.90 1.45
N TRP A 110 -2.69 -11.18 1.75
CA TRP A 110 -4.05 -11.71 1.92
C TRP A 110 -4.27 -12.54 3.19
N ILE A 111 -3.22 -13.13 3.77
CA ILE A 111 -3.36 -13.99 4.96
C ILE A 111 -2.27 -13.74 5.99
N TYR A 112 -2.61 -12.98 7.03
CA TYR A 112 -1.72 -12.44 8.05
C TYR A 112 -0.38 -12.00 7.44
N GLY A 113 -0.43 -11.04 6.52
CA GLY A 113 0.76 -10.52 5.81
C GLY A 113 1.40 -11.45 4.78
N GLY A 114 0.92 -12.69 4.63
CA GLY A 114 1.39 -13.61 3.60
C GLY A 114 1.01 -13.12 2.20
N HIS A 115 1.99 -13.07 1.30
CA HIS A 115 1.83 -12.65 -0.09
C HIS A 115 1.34 -13.78 -1.00
N PHE A 116 0.69 -13.42 -2.10
CA PHE A 116 0.45 -14.36 -3.20
C PHE A 116 1.78 -14.86 -3.79
N MET A 117 1.97 -16.19 -3.82
CA MET A 117 3.10 -16.82 -4.48
C MET A 117 2.77 -17.09 -5.96
N ASP A 118 3.72 -16.86 -6.87
CA ASP A 118 3.58 -17.14 -8.32
C ASP A 118 4.89 -17.65 -8.94
N TYR A 119 5.03 -18.97 -9.07
CA TYR A 119 6.25 -19.59 -9.59
C TYR A 119 6.48 -19.44 -11.09
N ARG A 120 5.56 -18.80 -11.83
CA ARG A 120 5.84 -18.34 -13.21
C ARG A 120 6.78 -17.14 -13.20
N ASN A 121 6.78 -16.37 -12.12
CA ASN A 121 7.72 -15.26 -11.91
C ASN A 121 9.10 -15.82 -11.53
N PRO A 122 10.17 -15.47 -12.28
CA PRO A 122 11.53 -15.93 -11.97
C PRO A 122 12.02 -15.58 -10.56
N LYS A 123 11.55 -14.47 -9.96
CA LYS A 123 11.91 -14.08 -8.59
C LYS A 123 11.33 -15.05 -7.56
N HIS A 124 10.02 -15.32 -7.63
CA HIS A 124 9.35 -16.29 -6.78
C HIS A 124 9.88 -17.71 -6.99
N LEU A 125 10.22 -18.07 -8.24
CA LEU A 125 10.86 -19.34 -8.55
C LEU A 125 12.25 -19.47 -7.92
N ALA A 126 13.03 -18.38 -7.87
CA ALA A 126 14.30 -18.37 -7.14
C ALA A 126 14.10 -18.50 -5.62
N GLU A 127 13.02 -17.90 -5.08
CA GLU A 127 12.61 -18.01 -3.68
C GLU A 127 12.03 -19.39 -3.32
N LEU A 128 11.74 -20.29 -4.28
CA LEU A 128 11.27 -21.66 -4.01
C LEU A 128 12.17 -22.40 -3.00
N CYS A 129 13.48 -22.17 -3.09
CA CYS A 129 14.47 -22.81 -2.23
C CYS A 129 14.66 -22.12 -0.89
N ASP A 130 14.21 -20.88 -0.77
CA ASP A 130 14.35 -20.05 0.42
C ASP A 130 13.14 -19.08 0.55
N PRO A 131 11.94 -19.61 0.85
CA PRO A 131 10.74 -18.79 0.96
C PRO A 131 10.71 -17.93 2.24
N LEU A 132 11.62 -18.19 3.19
CA LEU A 132 11.73 -17.45 4.46
C LEU A 132 12.86 -16.41 4.44
N ARG A 133 13.60 -16.29 3.33
CA ARG A 133 14.81 -15.44 3.20
C ARG A 133 15.86 -15.73 4.27
N GLY A 134 15.93 -16.99 4.72
CA GLY A 134 16.73 -17.47 5.83
C GLY A 134 18.23 -17.62 5.52
N GLN A 135 18.62 -17.64 4.24
CA GLN A 135 20.04 -17.76 3.86
C GLN A 135 20.91 -16.66 4.44
N PHE A 136 20.40 -15.44 4.59
CA PHE A 136 21.16 -14.31 5.15
C PHE A 136 21.33 -14.39 6.67
N ILE A 137 20.51 -15.18 7.35
CA ILE A 137 20.48 -15.33 8.82
C ILE A 137 20.95 -16.72 9.28
N GLY A 138 21.48 -17.53 8.35
CA GLY A 138 22.08 -18.84 8.66
C GLY A 138 21.06 -19.96 8.89
N TRP A 139 19.79 -19.74 8.57
CA TRP A 139 18.75 -20.76 8.63
C TRP A 139 18.77 -21.50 7.29
N THR A 140 19.39 -22.68 7.23
CA THR A 140 19.62 -23.38 5.95
C THR A 140 18.90 -24.71 5.80
N ASP A 141 18.21 -25.18 6.85
CA ASP A 141 17.71 -26.57 6.92
C ASP A 141 16.18 -26.71 7.05
N TYR A 142 15.36 -25.67 6.85
CA TYR A 142 13.89 -25.79 7.01
C TYR A 142 13.13 -26.30 5.79
N MET A 143 13.71 -26.26 4.58
CA MET A 143 13.07 -26.78 3.36
C MET A 143 13.65 -28.14 2.99
N ALA A 144 12.81 -29.18 3.02
CA ALA A 144 13.11 -30.45 2.38
C ALA A 144 12.86 -30.36 0.86
N PRO A 145 13.46 -31.24 0.03
CA PRO A 145 13.15 -31.31 -1.40
C PRO A 145 11.67 -31.57 -1.72
N SER A 146 10.90 -32.07 -0.74
CA SER A 146 9.47 -32.31 -0.82
C SER A 146 8.61 -31.10 -0.45
N ASP A 147 9.20 -30.01 0.04
CA ASP A 147 8.49 -28.81 0.48
C ASP A 147 8.32 -27.79 -0.64
N VAL A 148 7.18 -27.08 -0.61
CA VAL A 148 6.88 -25.94 -1.47
C VAL A 148 6.13 -24.88 -0.67
N ALA A 149 6.43 -23.61 -0.91
CA ALA A 149 5.69 -22.53 -0.27
C ALA A 149 4.39 -22.24 -1.05
N LEU A 150 3.28 -22.11 -0.34
CA LEU A 150 1.98 -21.72 -0.92
C LEU A 150 1.71 -20.21 -0.79
N THR A 151 2.42 -19.54 0.12
CA THR A 151 2.44 -18.07 0.27
C THR A 151 3.88 -17.58 0.31
N ASN A 152 4.11 -16.32 -0.05
CA ASN A 152 5.43 -15.69 0.03
C ASN A 152 5.55 -14.84 1.29
N TRP A 153 6.79 -14.58 1.70
CA TRP A 153 7.10 -13.62 2.74
C TRP A 153 6.72 -12.20 2.31
N GLY A 154 5.74 -11.61 3.00
CA GLY A 154 5.23 -10.28 2.69
C GLY A 154 5.94 -9.11 3.34
N THR A 155 5.25 -7.98 3.41
CA THR A 155 5.79 -6.69 3.85
C THR A 155 5.89 -6.58 5.38
N GLY A 156 5.15 -7.40 6.13
CA GLY A 156 5.02 -7.29 7.59
C GLY A 156 6.23 -7.67 8.44
N GLY A 157 7.29 -8.24 7.87
CA GLY A 157 8.43 -8.75 8.65
C GLY A 157 9.26 -7.73 9.44
N TRP A 158 9.11 -6.42 9.19
CA TRP A 158 9.98 -5.38 9.78
C TRP A 158 9.35 -4.59 10.94
N ASN A 159 8.01 -4.60 11.07
CA ASN A 159 7.27 -3.76 12.03
C ASN A 159 6.56 -4.56 13.15
N ASN A 160 7.02 -5.79 13.43
CA ASN A 160 6.35 -6.78 14.32
C ASN A 160 5.00 -7.30 13.81
N ASP A 161 4.65 -7.07 12.54
CA ASP A 161 3.42 -7.61 11.98
C ASP A 161 3.58 -9.10 11.64
N ALA A 162 2.55 -9.88 11.92
CA ALA A 162 2.51 -11.29 11.57
C ALA A 162 2.65 -11.45 10.05
N THR A 163 3.58 -12.28 9.55
CA THR A 163 3.67 -12.67 8.13
C THR A 163 3.61 -14.18 8.03
N TRP A 164 2.51 -14.74 7.53
CA TRP A 164 2.31 -16.19 7.43
C TRP A 164 2.86 -16.76 6.11
N VAL A 165 3.88 -17.60 6.22
CA VAL A 165 4.41 -18.42 5.12
C VAL A 165 3.95 -19.87 5.28
N PHE A 166 3.18 -20.36 4.32
CA PHE A 166 2.67 -21.74 4.30
C PHE A 166 3.63 -22.64 3.54
N LEU A 167 4.20 -23.64 4.21
CA LEU A 167 5.09 -24.63 3.61
C LEU A 167 4.36 -25.98 3.52
N TYR A 168 3.99 -26.38 2.31
CA TYR A 168 3.36 -27.66 2.03
C TYR A 168 4.40 -28.75 1.72
N ASN A 169 4.35 -29.84 2.46
CA ASN A 169 5.18 -31.03 2.23
C ASN A 169 4.41 -32.05 1.38
N THR A 170 4.90 -32.31 0.17
CA THR A 170 4.27 -33.21 -0.81
C THR A 170 4.31 -34.70 -0.45
N GLU A 171 5.24 -35.13 0.41
CA GLU A 171 5.38 -36.53 0.82
C GLU A 171 4.48 -36.86 2.01
N ARG A 172 4.39 -35.93 2.98
CA ARG A 172 3.63 -36.06 4.22
C ARG A 172 2.19 -35.54 4.12
N GLU A 173 1.87 -34.82 3.04
CA GLU A 173 0.59 -34.11 2.88
C GLU A 173 0.30 -33.14 4.04
N SER A 174 1.28 -32.40 4.53
CA SER A 174 1.16 -31.50 5.70
C SER A 174 1.49 -30.05 5.33
N ILE A 175 0.88 -29.07 6.02
CA ILE A 175 1.27 -27.64 5.92
C ILE A 175 1.91 -27.21 7.24
N ARG A 176 3.08 -26.59 7.17
CA ARG A 176 3.69 -25.85 8.28
C ARG A 176 3.46 -24.36 8.06
N ILE A 177 3.12 -23.62 9.12
CA ILE A 177 2.89 -22.17 9.06
C ILE A 177 4.00 -21.49 9.83
N TYR A 178 4.78 -20.69 9.13
CA TYR A 178 5.83 -19.87 9.69
C TYR A 178 5.30 -18.43 9.86
N GLN A 179 5.51 -17.81 11.03
CA GLN A 179 5.16 -16.42 11.30
C GLN A 179 6.37 -15.62 11.74
N ALA A 180 6.94 -14.85 10.82
CA ALA A 180 8.03 -13.89 11.05
C ALA A 180 9.29 -14.46 11.73
N GLU A 181 9.29 -14.75 13.03
CA GLU A 181 10.46 -15.31 13.73
C GLU A 181 10.19 -16.71 14.32
N LEU A 182 8.93 -17.15 14.32
CA LEU A 182 8.49 -18.35 15.02
C LEU A 182 7.52 -19.18 14.18
N TRP A 183 7.56 -20.49 14.37
CA TRP A 183 6.51 -21.38 13.87
C TRP A 183 5.22 -21.14 14.65
N VAL A 184 4.09 -21.09 13.94
CA VAL A 184 2.77 -20.91 14.58
C VAL A 184 2.48 -22.11 15.49
N GLY A 185 2.51 -21.85 16.80
CA GLY A 185 2.27 -22.86 17.82
C GLY A 185 0.79 -23.25 17.98
N ARG A 186 0.55 -24.37 18.67
CA ARG A 186 -0.79 -24.91 18.97
C ARG A 186 -1.77 -23.86 19.49
N HIS A 187 -1.35 -23.06 20.47
CA HIS A 187 -2.24 -22.09 21.12
C HIS A 187 -2.70 -21.01 20.15
N GLN A 188 -1.81 -20.56 19.27
CA GLN A 188 -2.14 -19.58 18.27
C GLN A 188 -3.03 -20.17 17.18
N ALA A 189 -2.69 -21.33 16.62
CA ALA A 189 -3.52 -21.97 15.61
C ALA A 189 -4.94 -22.29 16.15
N LYS A 190 -5.07 -22.74 17.41
CA LYS A 190 -6.38 -22.93 18.05
C LYS A 190 -7.16 -21.61 18.17
N ARG A 191 -6.48 -20.49 18.41
CA ARG A 191 -7.11 -19.17 18.49
C ARG A 191 -7.59 -18.69 17.12
N GLU A 192 -6.76 -18.82 16.08
CA GLU A 192 -7.08 -18.28 14.75
C GLU A 192 -8.08 -19.14 13.98
N PHE A 193 -8.01 -20.48 14.10
CA PHE A 193 -8.86 -21.41 13.34
C PHE A 193 -10.00 -22.05 14.18
N GLY A 194 -10.03 -21.80 15.50
CA GLY A 194 -11.11 -22.29 16.37
C GLY A 194 -11.17 -23.82 16.53
N ARG A 195 -12.40 -24.35 16.66
CA ARG A 195 -12.65 -25.77 16.96
C ARG A 195 -12.30 -26.72 15.82
N GLU A 196 -12.22 -26.21 14.59
CA GLU A 196 -11.83 -27.02 13.42
C GLU A 196 -10.40 -27.56 13.52
N MET A 197 -9.63 -26.99 14.45
CA MET A 197 -8.23 -27.29 14.76
C MET A 197 -8.02 -27.86 16.17
N GLU A 198 -9.10 -28.17 16.87
CA GLU A 198 -9.07 -28.85 18.17
C GLU A 198 -8.61 -30.31 17.91
N ASP A 199 -7.55 -30.76 18.61
CA ASP A 199 -6.90 -32.09 18.49
C ASP A 199 -5.80 -32.29 17.40
N TRP A 200 -5.25 -31.21 16.84
CA TRP A 200 -4.37 -31.21 15.64
C TRP A 200 -2.85 -31.25 15.87
N TRP A 201 -2.31 -32.02 16.83
CA TRP A 201 -0.90 -31.80 17.22
C TRP A 201 -0.14 -33.02 17.77
N PHE A 202 1.09 -33.20 17.31
CA PHE A 202 2.16 -33.86 18.06
C PHE A 202 3.33 -32.89 18.29
N GLU A 203 3.93 -32.98 19.48
CA GLU A 203 5.27 -32.47 19.76
C GLU A 203 6.23 -33.64 19.56
N GLU A 204 7.17 -33.52 18.63
CA GLU A 204 8.45 -34.20 18.78
C GLU A 204 9.55 -33.22 18.36
N SER A 205 10.30 -32.73 19.35
CA SER A 205 11.60 -32.06 19.16
C SER A 205 11.66 -30.77 18.33
N GLY A 206 10.70 -29.85 18.49
CA GLY A 206 10.87 -28.46 18.02
C GLY A 206 10.49 -28.19 16.56
N GLU A 207 9.98 -29.20 15.84
CA GLU A 207 9.30 -29.03 14.56
C GLU A 207 7.83 -29.44 14.72
N LEU A 208 6.90 -28.51 14.47
CA LEU A 208 5.46 -28.77 14.53
C LEU A 208 5.01 -29.34 13.19
N GLU A 209 4.68 -30.62 13.15
CA GLU A 209 4.14 -31.29 11.97
C GLU A 209 2.67 -31.67 12.15
N TRP A 210 1.89 -31.43 11.09
CA TRP A 210 0.45 -31.63 11.05
C TRP A 210 0.17 -33.03 10.48
N ASP A 211 -0.06 -34.02 11.34
CA ASP A 211 -0.26 -35.41 10.90
C ASP A 211 -1.66 -35.94 11.27
N ARG A 212 -2.65 -35.59 10.44
CA ARG A 212 -3.88 -36.38 10.25
C ARG A 212 -3.89 -36.90 8.81
N HIS A 213 -4.57 -38.03 8.59
CA HIS A 213 -4.77 -38.61 7.25
C HIS A 213 -5.48 -37.69 6.23
N ASP A 214 -6.12 -36.60 6.66
CA ASP A 214 -6.73 -35.57 5.79
C ASP A 214 -5.90 -34.29 5.63
N GLY A 215 -4.78 -34.18 6.37
CA GLY A 215 -3.60 -33.34 6.11
C GLY A 215 -3.82 -31.87 5.72
N ALA A 216 -2.94 -31.37 4.87
CA ALA A 216 -2.99 -30.08 4.20
C ALA A 216 -4.35 -29.78 3.54
N PRO A 217 -5.05 -30.75 2.91
CA PRO A 217 -6.37 -30.50 2.37
C PRO A 217 -7.41 -29.99 3.37
N HIS A 218 -7.30 -30.30 4.66
CA HIS A 218 -8.23 -29.75 5.66
C HIS A 218 -7.85 -28.34 6.08
N VAL A 219 -6.56 -28.04 6.23
CA VAL A 219 -6.08 -26.67 6.52
C VAL A 219 -6.59 -25.70 5.47
N LEU A 220 -6.42 -26.04 4.20
CA LEU A 220 -6.86 -25.20 3.09
C LEU A 220 -8.39 -25.06 3.04
N ARG A 221 -9.14 -26.11 3.41
CA ARG A 221 -10.61 -26.02 3.56
C ARG A 221 -10.99 -25.07 4.69
N ALA A 222 -10.36 -25.18 5.86
CA ALA A 222 -10.61 -24.29 6.98
C ALA A 222 -10.32 -22.83 6.63
N ILE A 223 -9.25 -22.55 5.86
CA ILE A 223 -8.96 -21.21 5.33
C ILE A 223 -10.12 -20.73 4.42
N ALA A 224 -10.52 -21.55 3.44
CA ALA A 224 -11.61 -21.20 2.52
C ALA A 224 -12.93 -20.97 3.27
N ASP A 225 -13.27 -21.85 4.22
CA ASP A 225 -14.46 -21.77 5.04
C ASP A 225 -14.44 -20.54 5.97
N ASN A 226 -13.29 -20.17 6.54
CA ASN A 226 -13.16 -18.96 7.35
C ASN A 226 -13.47 -17.69 6.56
N PHE A 227 -13.00 -17.55 5.32
CA PHE A 227 -13.35 -16.42 4.47
C PHE A 227 -14.81 -16.47 4.02
N LYS A 228 -15.30 -17.64 3.65
CA LYS A 228 -16.69 -17.84 3.21
C LYS A 228 -17.69 -17.47 4.31
N HIS A 229 -17.40 -17.79 5.57
CA HIS A 229 -18.28 -17.49 6.70
C HIS A 229 -17.94 -16.16 7.41
N VAL A 230 -16.98 -15.38 6.89
CA VAL A 230 -16.52 -14.11 7.49
C VAL A 230 -16.05 -14.27 8.94
N HIS A 231 -15.47 -15.44 9.25
CA HIS A 231 -14.63 -15.57 10.44
C HIS A 231 -13.33 -14.82 10.24
N TRP A 232 -12.83 -14.84 9.00
CA TRP A 232 -11.78 -13.97 8.52
C TRP A 232 -12.31 -13.09 7.40
N SER A 233 -11.78 -11.88 7.35
CA SER A 233 -11.92 -10.95 6.24
C SER A 233 -10.56 -10.79 5.59
N PRO A 234 -10.42 -10.90 4.27
CA PRO A 234 -9.11 -10.73 3.64
C PRO A 234 -8.55 -9.31 3.85
N TRP A 235 -9.42 -8.34 4.17
CA TRP A 235 -9.02 -7.00 4.62
C TRP A 235 -8.49 -6.97 6.05
N GLY A 236 -8.96 -7.85 6.93
CA GLY A 236 -8.50 -7.96 8.32
C GLY A 236 -7.27 -8.85 8.48
N THR A 237 -7.05 -9.76 7.54
CA THR A 237 -5.86 -10.62 7.49
C THR A 237 -4.75 -10.05 6.59
N SER A 238 -4.94 -8.90 5.95
CA SER A 238 -3.89 -8.20 5.21
C SER A 238 -3.13 -7.22 6.13
N ASN A 239 -1.82 -7.03 5.91
CA ASN A 239 -0.97 -6.14 6.73
C ASN A 239 -0.94 -4.70 6.22
N ARG A 240 -2.02 -4.22 5.62
CA ARG A 240 -2.09 -2.83 5.16
C ARG A 240 -2.27 -1.88 6.36
N GLU A 241 -1.16 -1.45 6.97
CA GLU A 241 -1.09 -0.56 8.14
C GLU A 241 -1.98 0.69 7.99
N ASN A 242 -2.09 1.26 6.78
CA ASN A 242 -2.87 2.47 6.50
C ASN A 242 -4.30 2.21 5.99
N GLY A 243 -4.80 0.99 6.17
CA GLY A 243 -6.19 0.61 5.87
C GLY A 243 -6.53 0.66 4.38
N PHE A 244 -7.63 0.02 4.01
CA PHE A 244 -8.12 0.02 2.64
C PHE A 244 -8.92 1.29 2.33
N GLY A 245 -8.59 2.40 3.00
CA GLY A 245 -9.43 3.60 3.13
C GLY A 245 -10.59 3.45 4.11
N ALA A 246 -10.83 2.26 4.66
CA ALA A 246 -11.85 2.02 5.69
C ALA A 246 -11.35 0.95 6.70
N PRO A 247 -11.77 1.02 7.98
CA PRO A 247 -11.44 -0.02 8.96
C PRO A 247 -12.01 -1.38 8.53
N TYR A 248 -11.24 -2.46 8.72
CA TYR A 248 -11.67 -3.81 8.27
C TYR A 248 -13.01 -4.25 8.91
N THR A 249 -13.30 -3.80 10.13
CA THR A 249 -14.57 -4.06 10.84
C THR A 249 -15.77 -3.41 10.12
N VAL A 250 -15.57 -2.24 9.52
CA VAL A 250 -16.57 -1.60 8.66
C VAL A 250 -16.75 -2.42 7.39
N ILE A 251 -15.67 -2.86 6.76
CA ILE A 251 -15.71 -3.68 5.53
C ILE A 251 -16.43 -5.01 5.78
N GLU A 252 -16.18 -5.69 6.89
CA GLU A 252 -16.91 -6.90 7.29
C GLU A 252 -18.40 -6.67 7.46
N THR A 253 -18.77 -5.53 8.05
CA THR A 253 -20.17 -5.13 8.19
C THR A 253 -20.81 -4.92 6.82
N LEU A 254 -20.09 -4.29 5.89
CA LEU A 254 -20.54 -4.10 4.51
C LEU A 254 -20.68 -5.42 3.75
N LEU A 255 -19.76 -6.37 3.89
CA LEU A 255 -19.85 -7.70 3.28
C LEU A 255 -21.15 -8.40 3.69
N LYS A 256 -21.41 -8.45 5.00
CA LYS A 256 -22.61 -9.07 5.57
C LYS A 256 -23.88 -8.35 5.12
N ARG A 257 -23.89 -7.01 5.15
CA ARG A 257 -25.01 -6.17 4.70
C ARG A 257 -25.36 -6.41 3.22
N ASN A 258 -24.35 -6.67 2.40
CA ASN A 258 -24.50 -6.92 0.97
C ASN A 258 -24.73 -8.40 0.63
N GLY A 259 -25.03 -9.25 1.61
CA GLY A 259 -25.52 -10.61 1.38
C GLY A 259 -24.43 -11.69 1.26
N TRP A 260 -23.18 -11.41 1.59
CA TRP A 260 -22.13 -12.44 1.61
C TRP A 260 -22.40 -13.50 2.71
N PRO A 261 -22.21 -14.82 2.44
CA PRO A 261 -21.76 -15.42 1.17
C PRO A 261 -22.88 -15.85 0.20
N HIS A 262 -24.15 -15.80 0.60
CA HIS A 262 -25.22 -16.50 -0.14
C HIS A 262 -25.88 -15.69 -1.26
N ALA A 263 -26.08 -14.40 -1.05
CA ALA A 263 -26.78 -13.49 -1.95
C ALA A 263 -25.95 -12.22 -2.18
N PHE A 264 -24.64 -12.40 -2.38
CA PHE A 264 -23.69 -11.28 -2.41
C PHE A 264 -23.91 -10.38 -3.63
N ASN A 265 -24.25 -9.12 -3.37
CA ASN A 265 -24.29 -8.07 -4.38
C ASN A 265 -22.94 -7.37 -4.44
N SER A 266 -22.03 -7.91 -5.26
CA SER A 266 -20.68 -7.37 -5.43
C SER A 266 -20.67 -5.91 -5.90
N ARG A 267 -21.61 -5.52 -6.78
CA ARG A 267 -21.70 -4.14 -7.28
C ARG A 267 -22.09 -3.17 -6.16
N GLN A 268 -23.10 -3.50 -5.36
CA GLN A 268 -23.51 -2.66 -4.24
C GLN A 268 -22.45 -2.64 -3.14
N PHE A 269 -21.81 -3.78 -2.84
CA PHE A 269 -20.72 -3.84 -1.88
C PHE A 269 -19.57 -2.90 -2.25
N ASN A 270 -19.12 -2.90 -3.51
CA ASN A 270 -18.02 -2.04 -3.93
C ASN A 270 -18.41 -0.56 -3.93
N ALA A 271 -19.65 -0.22 -4.31
CA ALA A 271 -20.15 1.14 -4.16
C ALA A 271 -20.18 1.58 -2.68
N ASP A 272 -20.72 0.75 -1.80
CA ASP A 272 -20.75 1.00 -0.35
C ASP A 272 -19.34 1.13 0.25
N LEU A 273 -18.40 0.29 -0.22
CA LEU A 273 -17.00 0.33 0.21
C LEU A 273 -16.36 1.65 -0.24
N ILE A 274 -16.58 2.07 -1.49
CA ILE A 274 -16.12 3.37 -1.99
C ILE A 274 -16.70 4.50 -1.11
N ARG A 275 -18.00 4.49 -0.83
CA ARG A 275 -18.63 5.47 0.07
C ARG A 275 -17.98 5.48 1.46
N ALA A 276 -17.74 4.31 2.05
CA ALA A 276 -17.07 4.19 3.34
C ALA A 276 -15.64 4.74 3.32
N LYS A 277 -14.88 4.56 2.23
CA LYS A 277 -13.54 5.15 2.05
C LYS A 277 -13.56 6.68 1.98
N HIS A 278 -14.66 7.24 1.49
CA HIS A 278 -14.86 8.68 1.35
C HIS A 278 -15.71 9.26 2.48
N LYS A 279 -16.01 8.47 3.51
CA LYS A 279 -16.69 8.98 4.71
C LYS A 279 -15.71 9.93 5.40
N PRO A 280 -16.06 11.21 5.58
CA PRO A 280 -15.12 12.19 6.12
C PRO A 280 -14.80 11.90 7.58
N SER A 281 -13.71 12.48 8.09
CA SER A 281 -13.28 12.35 9.50
C SER A 281 -14.18 13.12 10.50
N GLY A 282 -15.35 13.59 10.07
CA GLY A 282 -16.20 14.51 10.82
C GLY A 282 -15.67 15.95 10.90
N LYS A 283 -14.48 16.21 10.33
CA LYS A 283 -13.83 17.53 10.34
C LYS A 283 -14.21 18.44 9.15
N GLY A 284 -14.72 17.88 8.05
CA GLY A 284 -15.14 18.66 6.87
C GLY A 284 -14.04 19.59 6.33
N TYR A 285 -14.41 20.80 5.89
CA TYR A 285 -13.49 21.85 5.38
C TYR A 285 -12.49 22.30 6.45
N ALA A 286 -12.79 22.08 7.73
CA ALA A 286 -11.90 22.46 8.82
C ALA A 286 -10.75 21.45 9.03
N ALA A 287 -10.71 20.33 8.31
CA ALA A 287 -9.68 19.30 8.49
C ALA A 287 -8.26 19.86 8.38
N ALA A 288 -7.98 20.67 7.35
CA ALA A 288 -6.68 21.31 7.15
C ALA A 288 -6.35 22.34 8.25
N ALA A 289 -7.32 23.18 8.63
CA ALA A 289 -7.14 24.15 9.69
C ALA A 289 -6.92 23.48 11.07
N LEU A 290 -7.64 22.39 11.36
CA LEU A 290 -7.44 21.58 12.57
C LEU A 290 -6.07 20.90 12.57
N LYS A 291 -5.65 20.28 11.45
CA LYS A 291 -4.31 19.72 11.29
C LYS A 291 -3.25 20.78 11.56
N ARG A 292 -3.44 22.01 11.05
CA ARG A 292 -2.52 23.12 11.29
C ARG A 292 -2.50 23.57 12.76
N VAL A 293 -3.66 23.59 13.42
CA VAL A 293 -3.74 23.84 14.88
C VAL A 293 -2.94 22.77 15.64
N ASP A 294 -3.11 21.50 15.30
CA ASP A 294 -2.42 20.37 15.93
C ASP A 294 -0.90 20.44 15.71
N GLU A 295 -0.45 20.79 14.50
CA GLU A 295 0.97 20.99 14.18
C GLU A 295 1.60 22.14 14.98
N LEU A 296 0.89 23.27 15.11
CA LEU A 296 1.40 24.47 15.76
C LEU A 296 1.35 24.39 17.29
N ALA A 297 0.18 24.03 17.83
CA ALA A 297 -0.09 24.01 19.27
C ALA A 297 0.26 22.67 19.93
N GLY A 298 0.46 21.62 19.14
CA GLY A 298 0.59 20.25 19.63
C GLY A 298 -0.75 19.55 19.74
N PHE A 299 -0.71 18.22 19.75
CA PHE A 299 -1.91 17.42 19.79
C PHE A 299 -2.47 17.40 21.22
N ASN A 300 -3.64 17.99 21.43
CA ASN A 300 -4.32 17.88 22.73
C ASN A 300 -4.90 16.47 22.87
N ARG A 301 -4.15 15.56 23.49
CA ARG A 301 -4.53 14.14 23.71
C ARG A 301 -5.85 13.92 24.47
N SER A 302 -6.59 14.96 24.85
CA SER A 302 -7.94 14.79 25.40
C SER A 302 -8.97 14.28 24.38
N ILE A 303 -8.65 14.14 23.08
CA ILE A 303 -9.62 13.72 22.04
C ILE A 303 -9.19 12.50 21.20
N ALA A 304 -7.93 12.04 21.22
CA ALA A 304 -7.56 10.81 20.50
C ALA A 304 -7.40 9.62 21.45
N GLU A 305 -8.37 8.72 21.38
CA GLU A 305 -8.32 7.41 22.02
C GLU A 305 -7.21 6.57 21.39
N GLY A 306 -6.16 6.32 22.18
CA GLY A 306 -5.40 5.07 22.16
C GLY A 306 -4.46 4.83 20.98
N GLU A 307 -3.28 5.43 21.00
CA GLU A 307 -2.06 4.75 20.55
C GLU A 307 -0.79 5.44 21.06
N TYR A 308 0.23 4.62 21.36
CA TYR A 308 1.50 5.02 21.95
C TYR A 308 2.39 5.70 20.89
N THR A 309 2.26 7.01 20.70
CA THR A 309 3.28 7.79 19.97
C THR A 309 4.36 8.29 20.93
N TRP A 310 5.60 8.22 20.47
CA TRP A 310 6.81 8.63 21.16
C TRP A 310 6.67 10.06 21.72
N ILE A 311 7.00 10.23 23.00
CA ILE A 311 6.62 11.31 23.95
C ILE A 311 6.98 12.76 23.54
N ASP A 312 7.59 12.98 22.37
CA ASP A 312 8.09 14.28 21.92
C ASP A 312 7.42 14.82 20.63
N SER A 313 6.67 14.01 19.87
CA SER A 313 5.94 14.47 18.67
C SER A 313 4.75 15.39 18.98
N ASP A 314 4.28 15.38 20.23
CA ASP A 314 2.95 15.91 20.56
C ASP A 314 2.98 17.36 21.06
N LYS A 315 4.17 17.94 21.26
CA LYS A 315 4.33 19.29 21.82
C LYS A 315 3.98 20.41 20.83
N GLY A 316 3.98 20.13 19.52
CA GLY A 316 3.76 21.12 18.47
C GLY A 316 4.92 22.10 18.28
N LEU A 317 4.91 22.82 17.14
CA LEU A 317 6.00 23.72 16.74
C LEU A 317 6.23 24.89 17.70
N ILE A 318 5.17 25.42 18.33
CA ILE A 318 5.28 26.53 19.28
C ILE A 318 6.08 26.11 20.50
N ALA A 319 5.72 25.01 21.17
CA ALA A 319 6.42 24.57 22.37
C ALA A 319 7.88 24.22 22.09
N TRP A 320 8.17 23.56 20.97
CA TRP A 320 9.55 23.30 20.51
C TRP A 320 10.35 24.59 20.33
N THR A 321 9.70 25.62 19.78
CA THR A 321 10.33 26.93 19.57
C THR A 321 10.48 27.70 20.88
N GLU A 322 9.55 27.60 21.84
CA GLU A 322 9.69 28.17 23.19
C GLU A 322 10.91 27.61 23.92
N GLU A 323 11.09 26.28 23.88
CA GLU A 323 12.28 25.65 24.46
C GLU A 323 13.56 26.14 23.77
N ARG A 324 13.54 26.32 22.44
CA ARG A 324 14.65 26.90 21.68
C ARG A 324 14.94 28.35 22.12
N VAL A 325 13.92 29.21 22.21
CA VAL A 325 14.06 30.61 22.67
C VAL A 325 14.70 30.66 24.05
N LEU A 326 14.27 29.79 24.98
CA LEU A 326 14.88 29.73 26.32
C LEU A 326 16.36 29.33 26.27
N ARG A 327 16.71 28.30 25.48
CA ARG A 327 18.10 27.85 25.31
C ARG A 327 18.97 28.95 24.70
N GLU A 328 18.52 29.61 23.64
CA GLU A 328 19.28 30.67 22.98
C GLU A 328 19.41 31.91 23.87
N ARG A 329 18.38 32.24 24.67
CA ARG A 329 18.46 33.31 25.66
C ARG A 329 19.51 33.02 26.73
N GLN A 330 19.51 31.81 27.28
CA GLN A 330 20.51 31.41 28.28
C GLN A 330 21.93 31.43 27.68
N ALA A 331 22.10 30.97 26.45
CA ALA A 331 23.37 31.05 25.73
C ALA A 331 23.82 32.50 25.54
N TYR A 332 22.90 33.40 25.17
CA TYR A 332 23.17 34.83 25.03
C TYR A 332 23.57 35.50 26.36
N GLU A 333 22.91 35.17 27.46
CA GLU A 333 23.18 35.74 28.79
C GLU A 333 24.50 35.21 29.40
N ALA A 334 24.90 33.98 29.05
CA ALA A 334 26.12 33.35 29.55
C ALA A 334 27.38 33.69 28.72
N GLU A 335 27.22 34.17 27.48
CA GLU A 335 28.34 34.43 26.58
C GLU A 335 29.10 35.71 26.96
N VAL A 336 30.43 35.60 26.97
CA VAL A 336 31.36 36.66 27.39
C VAL A 336 32.05 37.29 26.18
N ASP A 337 32.28 36.52 25.11
CA ASP A 337 32.87 37.05 23.88
C ASP A 337 31.86 37.92 23.12
N ASP A 338 32.20 39.19 22.87
CA ASP A 338 31.28 40.15 22.24
C ASP A 338 30.80 39.70 20.84
N ALA A 339 31.63 39.00 20.06
CA ALA A 339 31.26 38.56 18.72
C ALA A 339 30.32 37.35 18.76
N GLU A 340 30.59 36.36 19.62
CA GLU A 340 29.70 35.22 19.84
C GLU A 340 28.39 35.66 20.51
N ARG A 341 28.47 36.61 21.45
CA ARG A 341 27.31 37.16 22.13
C ARG A 341 26.33 37.81 21.14
N GLU A 342 26.82 38.51 20.12
CA GLU A 342 25.97 39.06 19.07
C GLU A 342 25.33 38.00 18.17
N LEU A 343 26.03 36.87 17.90
CA LEU A 343 25.43 35.73 17.20
C LEU A 343 24.31 35.12 18.04
N LYS A 344 24.53 34.89 19.34
CA LYS A 344 23.51 34.37 20.26
C LYS A 344 22.33 35.32 20.41
N LYS A 345 22.59 36.63 20.42
CA LYS A 345 21.54 37.67 20.39
C LYS A 345 20.67 37.53 19.14
N TYR A 346 21.28 37.39 17.97
CA TYR A 346 20.54 37.19 16.71
C TYR A 346 19.70 35.91 16.76
N GLN A 347 20.28 34.78 17.17
CA GLN A 347 19.59 33.49 17.27
C GLN A 347 18.40 33.53 18.23
N TYR A 348 18.55 34.23 19.36
CA TYR A 348 17.46 34.47 20.31
C TYR A 348 16.35 35.34 19.70
N ILE A 349 16.70 36.45 19.05
CA ILE A 349 15.73 37.37 18.43
C ILE A 349 15.00 36.67 17.27
N SER A 350 15.70 35.97 16.39
CA SER A 350 15.09 35.28 15.25
C SER A 350 14.17 34.15 15.69
N ALA A 351 14.55 33.38 16.73
CA ALA A 351 13.66 32.39 17.33
C ALA A 351 12.43 33.03 17.97
N THR A 352 12.57 34.23 18.54
CA THR A 352 11.45 35.01 19.11
C THR A 352 10.48 35.48 18.02
N TRP A 353 10.97 35.94 16.88
CA TRP A 353 10.10 36.27 15.74
C TRP A 353 9.41 35.04 15.17
N LEU A 354 10.11 33.91 15.07
CA LEU A 354 9.52 32.67 14.55
C LEU A 354 8.33 32.19 15.41
N ILE A 355 8.43 32.30 16.73
CA ILE A 355 7.31 31.95 17.60
C ILE A 355 6.15 32.95 17.52
N GLU A 356 6.43 34.24 17.33
CA GLU A 356 5.39 35.24 17.07
C GLU A 356 4.61 34.89 15.80
N ASP A 357 5.32 34.58 14.72
CA ASP A 357 4.72 34.17 13.45
C ASP A 357 3.89 32.87 13.63
N TYR A 358 4.40 31.86 14.34
CA TYR A 358 3.63 30.63 14.64
C TYR A 358 2.39 30.88 15.49
N ARG A 359 2.42 31.85 16.41
CA ARG A 359 1.25 32.20 17.23
C ARG A 359 0.19 32.94 16.43
N GLU A 360 0.61 33.83 15.52
CA GLU A 360 -0.30 34.47 14.56
C GLU A 360 -0.97 33.42 13.66
N GLU A 361 -0.18 32.49 13.10
CA GLU A 361 -0.71 31.39 12.29
C GLU A 361 -1.67 30.48 13.06
N LEU A 362 -1.38 30.22 14.34
CA LEU A 362 -2.26 29.42 15.18
C LEU A 362 -3.60 30.14 15.41
N GLU A 363 -3.56 31.45 15.61
CA GLU A 363 -4.76 32.25 15.82
C GLU A 363 -5.59 32.34 14.53
N GLU A 364 -4.97 32.55 13.37
CA GLU A 364 -5.65 32.46 12.07
C GLU A 364 -6.29 31.08 11.86
N ALA A 365 -5.56 30.00 12.12
CA ALA A 365 -6.08 28.65 11.99
C ALA A 365 -7.24 28.39 12.96
N ARG A 366 -7.17 28.89 14.19
CA ARG A 366 -8.27 28.80 15.17
C ARG A 366 -9.49 29.61 14.76
N GLN A 367 -9.29 30.80 14.21
CA GLN A 367 -10.40 31.62 13.69
C GLN A 367 -11.06 30.92 12.51
N GLU A 368 -10.28 30.30 11.63
CA GLU A 368 -10.80 29.51 10.53
C GLU A 368 -11.57 28.28 11.02
N VAL A 369 -11.05 27.55 12.01
CA VAL A 369 -11.79 26.45 12.67
C VAL A 369 -13.07 26.98 13.32
N ALA A 370 -13.03 28.08 14.04
CA ALA A 370 -14.22 28.65 14.69
C ALA A 370 -15.28 29.10 13.66
N ARG A 371 -14.83 29.59 12.50
CA ARG A 371 -15.69 29.97 11.37
C ARG A 371 -16.32 28.75 10.69
N LEU A 372 -15.56 27.66 10.53
CA LEU A 372 -15.98 26.44 9.86
C LEU A 372 -16.71 25.44 10.79
N CYS A 373 -16.47 25.52 12.10
CA CYS A 373 -16.99 24.61 13.12
C CYS A 373 -17.67 25.40 14.25
N PRO A 374 -18.82 26.04 14.00
CA PRO A 374 -19.58 26.68 15.08
C PRO A 374 -19.90 25.65 16.18
N ASP A 375 -19.82 26.08 17.44
CA ASP A 375 -20.04 25.23 18.62
C ASP A 375 -19.11 23.99 18.72
N ASN A 376 -17.92 24.05 18.10
CA ASN A 376 -16.95 22.94 17.98
C ASN A 376 -17.49 21.71 17.23
N VAL A 377 -18.54 21.87 16.42
CA VAL A 377 -19.06 20.83 15.54
C VAL A 377 -18.75 21.23 14.11
N CYS A 378 -17.75 20.58 13.51
CA CYS A 378 -17.33 20.86 12.13
C CYS A 378 -18.29 20.26 11.10
N VAL A 379 -18.71 19.02 11.32
CA VAL A 379 -19.70 18.33 10.51
C VAL A 379 -20.66 17.63 11.46
N ALA A 380 -21.94 17.99 11.40
CA ALA A 380 -22.96 17.25 12.14
C ALA A 380 -23.09 15.84 11.54
N GLU A 381 -23.29 14.80 12.37
CA GLU A 381 -23.44 13.41 11.87
C GLU A 381 -24.55 13.30 10.81
N ALA A 382 -25.62 14.10 10.95
CA ALA A 382 -26.71 14.15 9.98
C ALA A 382 -26.30 14.74 8.62
N GLU A 383 -25.30 15.62 8.59
CA GLU A 383 -24.78 16.28 7.38
C GLU A 383 -23.64 15.52 6.72
N MET A 384 -23.14 14.44 7.33
CA MET A 384 -22.03 13.62 6.82
C MET A 384 -22.23 13.17 5.37
N ILE A 385 -23.48 12.96 4.96
CA ILE A 385 -23.82 12.57 3.60
C ILE A 385 -23.48 13.66 2.55
N LEU A 386 -23.59 14.94 2.91
CA LEU A 386 -23.25 16.05 2.02
C LEU A 386 -21.75 16.06 1.72
N TRP A 387 -20.95 15.77 2.74
CA TRP A 387 -19.50 15.73 2.66
C TRP A 387 -18.98 14.46 2.00
N GLU A 388 -19.61 13.32 2.25
CA GLU A 388 -19.36 12.09 1.51
C GLU A 388 -19.58 12.32 0.01
N TYR A 389 -20.70 12.94 -0.37
CA TYR A 389 -20.97 13.28 -1.77
C TYR A 389 -19.90 14.21 -2.35
N LEU A 390 -19.52 15.28 -1.64
CA LEU A 390 -18.47 16.19 -2.09
C LEU A 390 -17.12 15.48 -2.30
N ALA A 391 -16.72 14.60 -1.36
CA ALA A 391 -15.49 13.83 -1.48
C ALA A 391 -15.53 12.88 -2.69
N LEU A 392 -16.67 12.26 -2.96
CA LEU A 392 -16.85 11.41 -4.15
C LEU A 392 -16.80 12.21 -5.45
N GLN A 393 -17.26 13.48 -5.47
CA GLN A 393 -17.13 14.34 -6.65
C GLN A 393 -15.66 14.65 -6.96
N VAL A 394 -14.81 14.85 -5.95
CA VAL A 394 -13.36 15.04 -6.14
C VAL A 394 -12.73 13.80 -6.76
N THR A 395 -13.08 12.62 -6.26
CA THR A 395 -12.62 11.34 -6.83
C THR A 395 -13.16 11.10 -8.24
N GLN A 396 -14.39 11.55 -8.54
CA GLN A 396 -14.95 11.48 -9.88
C GLN A 396 -14.16 12.36 -10.86
N GLU A 397 -13.82 13.58 -10.46
CA GLU A 397 -12.98 14.48 -11.25
C GLU A 397 -11.62 13.83 -11.52
N GLU A 398 -10.98 13.22 -10.52
CA GLU A 398 -9.73 12.46 -10.71
C GLU A 398 -9.87 11.38 -11.80
N VAL A 399 -10.91 10.56 -11.70
CA VAL A 399 -11.14 9.46 -12.65
C VAL A 399 -11.46 10.00 -14.05
N GLN A 400 -12.16 11.12 -14.16
CA GLN A 400 -12.43 11.77 -15.46
C GLN A 400 -11.17 12.36 -16.10
N LEU A 401 -10.22 12.84 -15.29
CA LEU A 401 -8.93 13.34 -15.76
C LEU A 401 -7.91 12.21 -16.01
N SER A 402 -8.18 11.00 -15.55
CA SER A 402 -7.35 9.83 -15.78
C SER A 402 -7.63 9.15 -17.13
N ASN A 403 -6.58 8.67 -17.79
CA ASN A 403 -6.69 7.78 -18.95
C ASN A 403 -6.35 6.35 -18.49
N PRO A 404 -7.35 5.44 -18.35
CA PRO A 404 -7.12 4.09 -17.84
C PRO A 404 -6.05 3.31 -18.63
N THR A 405 -5.97 3.51 -19.94
CA THR A 405 -4.97 2.86 -20.79
C THR A 405 -3.57 3.33 -20.43
N GLN A 406 -3.37 4.64 -20.32
CA GLN A 406 -2.07 5.22 -19.98
C GLN A 406 -1.65 4.82 -18.56
N ASP A 407 -2.59 4.81 -17.61
CA ASP A 407 -2.32 4.40 -16.23
C ASP A 407 -1.88 2.94 -16.18
N CYS A 408 -2.60 2.05 -16.84
CA CYS A 408 -2.22 0.65 -16.96
C CYS A 408 -0.86 0.48 -17.68
N GLU A 409 -0.58 1.23 -18.74
CA GLU A 409 0.73 1.19 -19.40
C GLU A 409 1.88 1.66 -18.49
N CYS A 410 1.64 2.65 -17.63
CA CYS A 410 2.59 3.08 -16.61
C CYS A 410 2.81 1.99 -15.57
N ASP A 411 1.73 1.39 -15.06
CA ASP A 411 1.80 0.28 -14.10
C ASP A 411 2.56 -0.92 -14.67
N LEU A 412 2.33 -1.27 -15.95
CA LEU A 412 3.07 -2.35 -16.63
C LEU A 412 4.57 -2.07 -16.75
N LYS A 413 4.99 -0.81 -16.85
CA LYS A 413 6.42 -0.43 -16.87
C LYS A 413 7.07 -0.58 -15.50
N ILE A 414 6.33 -0.27 -14.43
CA ILE A 414 6.80 -0.37 -13.04
C ILE A 414 6.81 -1.83 -12.60
N GLN A 415 5.76 -2.57 -12.94
CA GLN A 415 5.56 -3.99 -12.62
C GLN A 415 5.27 -4.79 -13.90
N PRO A 416 6.31 -5.21 -14.63
CA PRO A 416 6.13 -5.98 -15.85
C PRO A 416 5.40 -7.30 -15.59
N SER A 417 4.34 -7.55 -16.36
CA SER A 417 3.65 -8.85 -16.40
C SER A 417 4.05 -9.63 -17.64
N SER A 418 4.13 -10.96 -17.49
CA SER A 418 4.32 -11.89 -18.60
C SER A 418 3.01 -12.24 -19.34
N ASP A 419 1.85 -11.79 -18.82
CA ASP A 419 0.56 -12.03 -19.45
C ASP A 419 0.37 -11.09 -20.66
N PRO A 420 0.26 -11.60 -21.90
CA PRO A 420 0.06 -10.76 -23.08
C PRO A 420 -1.28 -10.02 -23.09
N TYR A 421 -2.25 -10.44 -22.27
CA TYR A 421 -3.56 -9.80 -22.10
C TYR A 421 -3.64 -8.90 -20.86
N TRP A 422 -2.51 -8.67 -20.18
CA TRP A 422 -2.46 -7.89 -18.95
C TRP A 422 -3.08 -6.50 -19.10
N LEU A 423 -2.71 -5.78 -20.17
CA LEU A 423 -3.19 -4.42 -20.40
C LEU A 423 -4.71 -4.37 -20.57
N GLU A 424 -5.28 -5.33 -21.31
CA GLU A 424 -6.72 -5.47 -21.48
C GLU A 424 -7.42 -5.75 -20.14
N LYS A 425 -6.86 -6.64 -19.32
CA LYS A 425 -7.39 -6.97 -17.99
C LYS A 425 -7.35 -5.76 -17.05
N CYS A 426 -6.24 -5.02 -17.03
CA CYS A 426 -6.11 -3.82 -16.22
C CYS A 426 -7.15 -2.75 -16.62
N ILE A 427 -7.30 -2.49 -17.92
CA ILE A 427 -8.31 -1.54 -18.44
C ILE A 427 -9.73 -1.99 -18.06
N ALA A 428 -10.03 -3.28 -18.18
CA ALA A 428 -11.33 -3.83 -17.79
C ALA A 428 -11.61 -3.69 -16.28
N ASN A 429 -10.59 -3.87 -15.44
CA ASN A 429 -10.69 -3.68 -14.00
C ASN A 429 -10.95 -2.21 -13.66
N LYS A 430 -10.20 -1.27 -14.26
CA LYS A 430 -10.43 0.18 -14.10
C LYS A 430 -11.82 0.61 -14.55
N ALA A 431 -12.32 0.06 -15.66
CA ALA A 431 -13.68 0.32 -16.13
C ALA A 431 -14.73 -0.19 -15.14
N THR A 432 -14.49 -1.35 -14.51
CA THR A 432 -15.37 -1.90 -13.48
C THR A 432 -15.36 -1.06 -12.21
N GLU A 433 -14.18 -0.61 -11.75
CA GLU A 433 -14.03 0.31 -10.62
C GLU A 433 -14.80 1.63 -10.85
N ARG A 434 -14.74 2.16 -12.09
CA ARG A 434 -15.51 3.36 -12.46
C ARG A 434 -17.01 3.15 -12.36
N LEU A 435 -17.53 1.98 -12.77
CA LEU A 435 -18.96 1.66 -12.61
C LEU A 435 -19.40 1.59 -11.14
N TRP A 436 -18.51 1.16 -10.24
CA TRP A 436 -18.77 1.17 -8.80
C TRP A 436 -18.75 2.59 -8.23
N LEU A 437 -17.80 3.42 -8.67
CA LEU A 437 -17.72 4.83 -8.29
C LEU A 437 -18.95 5.61 -8.75
N ASP A 438 -19.38 5.44 -10.00
CA ASP A 438 -20.57 6.11 -10.53
C ASP A 438 -21.83 5.74 -9.72
N LEU A 439 -21.97 4.47 -9.33
CA LEU A 439 -23.07 4.04 -8.46
C LEU A 439 -22.99 4.64 -7.05
N ALA A 440 -21.79 4.71 -6.46
CA ALA A 440 -21.56 5.35 -5.17
C ALA A 440 -21.97 6.83 -5.20
N ILE A 441 -21.56 7.55 -6.24
CA ILE A 441 -21.89 8.96 -6.45
C ILE A 441 -23.40 9.16 -6.61
N GLU A 442 -24.05 8.35 -7.46
CA GLU A 442 -25.49 8.41 -7.68
C GLU A 442 -26.26 8.25 -6.36
N GLN A 443 -25.89 7.25 -5.55
CA GLN A 443 -26.54 7.00 -4.26
C GLN A 443 -26.27 8.11 -3.24
N SER A 444 -25.03 8.56 -3.09
CA SER A 444 -24.71 9.65 -2.16
C SER A 444 -25.36 10.97 -2.59
N HIS A 445 -25.49 11.22 -3.89
CA HIS A 445 -26.20 12.38 -4.43
C HIS A 445 -27.69 12.35 -4.09
N GLU A 446 -28.37 11.23 -4.34
CA GLU A 446 -29.80 11.06 -4.00
C GLU A 446 -30.05 11.23 -2.50
N GLU A 447 -29.21 10.63 -1.65
CA GLU A 447 -29.31 10.76 -0.19
C GLU A 447 -29.02 12.19 0.28
N ALA A 448 -28.04 12.88 -0.31
CA ALA A 448 -27.72 14.27 -0.02
C ALA A 448 -28.87 15.22 -0.43
N LEU A 449 -29.49 15.00 -1.60
CA LEU A 449 -30.67 15.74 -2.03
C LEU A 449 -31.87 15.50 -1.10
N ALA A 450 -32.09 14.24 -0.71
CA ALA A 450 -33.16 13.90 0.24
C ALA A 450 -32.92 14.55 1.60
N HIS A 451 -31.68 14.56 2.09
CA HIS A 451 -31.29 15.26 3.30
C HIS A 451 -31.62 16.76 3.22
N CYS A 452 -31.19 17.45 2.15
CA CYS A 452 -31.47 18.88 2.00
C CYS A 452 -32.94 19.20 1.74
N SER A 453 -33.69 18.32 1.10
CA SER A 453 -35.15 18.47 1.00
C SER A 453 -35.82 18.40 2.38
N ASN A 454 -35.26 17.65 3.34
CA ASN A 454 -35.83 17.48 4.67
C ASN A 454 -35.38 18.56 5.66
N THR A 455 -34.14 19.04 5.56
CA THR A 455 -33.55 20.02 6.50
C THR A 455 -33.58 21.46 5.98
N GLY A 456 -33.85 21.65 4.69
CA GLY A 456 -33.79 22.96 4.03
C GLY A 456 -32.37 23.43 3.71
N CYS A 457 -31.36 22.55 3.76
CA CYS A 457 -30.00 22.87 3.33
C CYS A 457 -29.87 22.98 1.81
N GLN A 458 -28.66 23.33 1.37
CA GLN A 458 -28.22 23.20 -0.02
C GLN A 458 -27.04 22.23 -0.08
N LEU A 459 -26.85 21.59 -1.23
CA LEU A 459 -25.65 20.80 -1.48
C LEU A 459 -24.40 21.68 -1.31
N LEU A 460 -23.33 21.09 -0.80
CA LEU A 460 -22.05 21.78 -0.67
C LEU A 460 -21.53 22.19 -2.06
N PRO A 461 -20.92 23.38 -2.19
CA PRO A 461 -20.34 23.80 -3.45
C PRO A 461 -19.14 22.90 -3.79
N PHE A 462 -19.12 22.41 -5.03
CA PHE A 462 -17.98 21.69 -5.58
C PHE A 462 -17.00 22.70 -6.20
N SER A 463 -15.80 22.81 -5.63
CA SER A 463 -14.70 23.57 -6.23
C SER A 463 -13.98 22.67 -7.23
N ASP A 464 -14.01 23.01 -8.52
CA ASP A 464 -13.25 22.29 -9.54
C ASP A 464 -11.72 22.45 -9.38
N VAL A 465 -10.95 21.69 -10.17
CA VAL A 465 -9.49 21.73 -10.14
C VAL A 465 -8.91 23.15 -10.33
N TYR A 466 -9.58 24.02 -11.10
CA TYR A 466 -9.11 25.39 -11.33
C TYR A 466 -9.37 26.31 -10.14
N ALA A 467 -10.50 26.14 -9.46
CA ALA A 467 -10.80 26.84 -8.21
C ALA A 467 -9.79 26.45 -7.13
N ARG A 468 -9.56 25.14 -6.93
CA ARG A 468 -8.56 24.66 -5.97
C ARG A 468 -7.14 25.15 -6.31
N ALA A 469 -6.80 25.20 -7.60
CA ALA A 469 -5.52 25.76 -8.04
C ALA A 469 -5.36 27.25 -7.70
N ARG A 470 -6.41 28.06 -7.85
CA ARG A 470 -6.38 29.49 -7.46
C ARG A 470 -6.23 29.64 -5.95
N ASP A 471 -7.03 28.93 -5.18
CA ASP A 471 -6.97 28.95 -3.71
C ASP A 471 -5.55 28.58 -3.23
N LYS A 472 -4.91 27.61 -3.90
CA LYS A 472 -3.54 27.21 -3.60
C LYS A 472 -2.49 28.26 -3.97
N MET A 473 -2.64 28.93 -5.11
CA MET A 473 -1.75 30.04 -5.46
C MET A 473 -1.88 31.20 -4.46
N GLU A 474 -3.09 31.51 -4.00
CA GLU A 474 -3.33 32.53 -2.97
C GLU A 474 -2.67 32.13 -1.63
N GLU A 475 -2.66 30.84 -1.27
CA GLU A 475 -1.88 30.33 -0.14
C GLU A 475 -0.37 30.61 -0.31
N TYR A 476 0.21 30.33 -1.48
CA TYR A 476 1.62 30.59 -1.74
C TYR A 476 1.97 32.07 -1.71
N VAL A 477 1.11 32.94 -2.25
CA VAL A 477 1.29 34.39 -2.18
C VAL A 477 1.39 34.83 -0.71
N ARG A 478 0.49 34.36 0.16
CA ARG A 478 0.55 34.65 1.60
C ARG A 478 1.85 34.17 2.25
N LYS A 479 2.35 32.99 1.89
CA LYS A 479 3.65 32.47 2.38
C LYS A 479 4.83 33.34 1.93
N ILE A 480 4.81 33.83 0.70
CA ILE A 480 5.82 34.78 0.18
C ILE A 480 5.77 36.09 0.96
N GLU A 481 4.57 36.66 1.16
CA GLU A 481 4.37 37.90 1.91
C GLU A 481 4.92 37.81 3.34
N ARG A 482 4.69 36.68 4.04
CA ARG A 482 5.28 36.42 5.36
C ARG A 482 6.81 36.37 5.33
N SER A 483 7.39 35.70 4.34
CA SER A 483 8.84 35.64 4.17
C SER A 483 9.45 37.04 3.94
N VAL A 484 8.78 37.86 3.12
CA VAL A 484 9.19 39.26 2.88
C VAL A 484 9.08 40.08 4.18
N ALA A 485 7.98 39.95 4.91
CA ALA A 485 7.78 40.64 6.19
C ALA A 485 8.88 40.30 7.21
N TYR A 486 9.27 39.04 7.32
CA TYR A 486 10.40 38.61 8.16
C TYR A 486 11.72 39.31 7.77
N ARG A 487 12.03 39.37 6.46
CA ARG A 487 13.24 40.04 5.97
C ARG A 487 13.23 41.55 6.27
N GLU A 488 12.07 42.20 6.18
CA GLU A 488 11.94 43.60 6.56
C GLU A 488 12.07 43.80 8.08
N ARG A 489 11.55 42.88 8.90
CA ARG A 489 11.73 42.89 10.37
C ARG A 489 13.21 42.78 10.76
N VAL A 490 13.96 41.88 10.12
CA VAL A 490 15.43 41.77 10.29
C VAL A 490 16.12 43.11 10.02
N LYS A 491 15.74 43.80 8.94
CA LYS A 491 16.35 45.09 8.57
C LYS A 491 15.97 46.22 9.53
N ALA A 492 14.73 46.24 10.01
CA ALA A 492 14.23 47.29 10.88
C ALA A 492 14.72 47.14 12.33
N ASP A 493 14.75 45.91 12.84
CA ASP A 493 14.88 45.68 14.28
C ASP A 493 16.28 45.22 14.70
N TYR A 494 17.02 44.55 13.80
CA TYR A 494 18.35 44.02 14.14
C TYR A 494 19.51 44.84 13.54
N LEU A 495 19.40 45.29 12.29
CA LEU A 495 20.49 46.02 11.61
C LEU A 495 20.87 47.37 12.27
N PRO A 496 19.94 48.21 12.77
CA PRO A 496 20.30 49.53 13.30
C PRO A 496 21.16 49.49 14.57
N ASP A 497 20.97 48.47 15.41
CA ASP A 497 21.62 48.35 16.73
C ASP A 497 22.88 47.47 16.70
N ARG A 498 23.46 47.25 15.51
CA ARG A 498 24.55 46.29 15.31
C ARG A 498 25.93 46.85 15.72
N PRO A 499 26.68 46.18 16.61
CA PRO A 499 28.07 46.55 16.89
C PRO A 499 29.03 46.06 15.79
N ALA A 500 30.20 46.70 15.67
CA ALA A 500 31.20 46.36 14.66
C ALA A 500 31.81 44.94 14.80
N ALA A 501 31.68 44.32 15.98
CA ALA A 501 32.24 42.99 16.28
C ALA A 501 31.40 41.80 15.78
N GLY A 502 30.14 42.01 15.35
CA GLY A 502 29.16 40.95 15.07
C GLY A 502 29.28 40.22 13.71
N ALA A 503 30.48 39.99 13.18
CA ALA A 503 30.67 39.42 11.84
C ALA A 503 29.97 38.06 11.63
N ARG A 504 29.96 37.20 12.65
CA ARG A 504 29.30 35.88 12.58
C ARG A 504 27.78 35.97 12.61
N ALA A 505 27.23 36.92 13.36
CA ALA A 505 25.79 37.18 13.37
C ALA A 505 25.29 37.68 12.01
N ILE A 506 26.10 38.51 11.33
CA ILE A 506 25.81 38.96 9.96
C ILE A 506 25.80 37.77 9.01
N ALA A 507 26.80 36.89 9.08
CA ALA A 507 26.87 35.72 8.23
C ALA A 507 25.64 34.80 8.40
N GLN A 508 25.23 34.53 9.65
CA GLN A 508 24.01 33.76 9.93
C GLN A 508 22.76 34.47 9.41
N MET A 509 22.66 35.78 9.60
CA MET A 509 21.53 36.56 9.11
C MET A 509 21.44 36.56 7.58
N GLU A 510 22.58 36.67 6.89
CA GLU A 510 22.65 36.59 5.43
C GLU A 510 22.29 35.19 4.92
N GLU A 511 22.69 34.14 5.64
CA GLU A 511 22.27 32.76 5.39
C GLU A 511 20.75 32.63 5.54
N ASP A 512 20.18 33.02 6.69
CA ASP A 512 18.73 32.99 6.92
C ASP A 512 17.95 33.79 5.85
N GLN A 513 18.46 34.97 5.44
CA GLN A 513 17.85 35.74 4.35
C GLN A 513 17.96 35.05 2.99
N THR A 514 19.04 34.32 2.75
CA THR A 514 19.26 33.54 1.52
C THR A 514 18.28 32.38 1.47
N ASP A 515 18.12 31.65 2.56
CA ASP A 515 17.17 30.54 2.69
C ASP A 515 15.73 31.02 2.47
N ARG A 516 15.38 32.18 3.04
CA ARG A 516 14.07 32.80 2.82
C ARG A 516 13.82 33.20 1.37
N ARG A 517 14.82 33.79 0.68
CA ARG A 517 14.70 34.08 -0.76
C ARG A 517 14.61 32.82 -1.61
N ALA A 518 15.30 31.75 -1.21
CA ALA A 518 15.18 30.45 -1.86
C ALA A 518 13.76 29.89 -1.70
N LEU A 519 13.16 30.01 -0.51
CA LEU A 519 11.77 29.64 -0.25
C LEU A 519 10.77 30.50 -1.04
N GLU A 520 10.98 31.82 -1.12
CA GLU A 520 10.19 32.73 -1.97
C GLU A 520 10.26 32.28 -3.44
N SER A 521 11.47 32.05 -3.95
CA SER A 521 11.69 31.59 -5.33
C SER A 521 11.06 30.22 -5.60
N TYR A 522 11.07 29.33 -4.60
CA TYR A 522 10.40 28.04 -4.65
C TYR A 522 8.89 28.23 -4.82
N PHE A 523 8.24 29.01 -3.97
CA PHE A 523 6.80 29.28 -4.07
C PHE A 523 6.41 30.01 -5.36
N GLU A 524 7.21 30.99 -5.80
CA GLU A 524 7.01 31.64 -7.11
C GLU A 524 7.13 30.64 -8.27
N GLY A 525 8.06 29.69 -8.19
CA GLY A 525 8.21 28.60 -9.15
C GLY A 525 6.99 27.68 -9.20
N HIS A 526 6.40 27.40 -8.03
CA HIS A 526 5.16 26.65 -7.90
C HIS A 526 3.95 27.41 -8.46
N ILE A 527 3.80 28.70 -8.16
CA ILE A 527 2.76 29.56 -8.76
C ILE A 527 2.88 29.55 -10.28
N LYS A 528 4.08 29.82 -10.83
CA LYS A 528 4.31 29.80 -12.28
C LYS A 528 4.02 28.44 -12.91
N SER A 529 4.33 27.34 -12.21
CA SER A 529 4.00 25.99 -12.67
C SER A 529 2.50 25.78 -12.75
N VAL A 530 1.75 26.20 -11.73
CA VAL A 530 0.28 26.13 -11.70
C VAL A 530 -0.33 27.03 -12.78
N GLU A 531 0.10 28.28 -12.90
CA GLU A 531 -0.36 29.22 -13.94
C GLU A 531 -0.11 28.66 -15.34
N LYS A 532 1.08 28.10 -15.58
CA LYS A 532 1.43 27.47 -16.85
C LYS A 532 0.52 26.28 -17.15
N LEU A 533 0.29 25.39 -16.18
CA LEU A 533 -0.62 24.26 -16.34
C LEU A 533 -2.03 24.75 -16.67
N ILE A 534 -2.57 25.74 -15.93
CA ILE A 534 -3.89 26.33 -16.21
C ILE A 534 -3.95 26.91 -17.63
N ALA A 535 -2.92 27.63 -18.07
CA ALA A 535 -2.86 28.23 -19.40
C ALA A 535 -2.85 27.17 -20.51
N GLU A 536 -1.98 26.15 -20.41
CA GLU A 536 -1.89 25.05 -21.38
C GLU A 536 -3.23 24.30 -21.53
N LEU A 537 -3.96 24.14 -20.43
CA LEU A 537 -5.27 23.50 -20.41
C LEU A 537 -6.37 24.38 -21.02
N THR A 538 -6.32 25.69 -20.78
CA THR A 538 -7.28 26.65 -21.33
C THR A 538 -7.13 26.80 -22.84
N GLU A 539 -5.90 26.67 -23.37
CA GLU A 539 -5.60 26.77 -24.81
C GLU A 539 -5.91 25.48 -25.59
N GLY A 540 -6.35 24.41 -24.92
CA GLY A 540 -6.65 23.12 -25.54
C GLY A 540 -5.41 22.39 -26.11
N GLY A 541 -4.22 22.85 -25.74
CA GLY A 541 -2.93 22.37 -26.24
C GLY A 541 -2.10 21.58 -25.23
N GLY A 542 -2.56 21.46 -23.98
CA GLY A 542 -1.87 20.67 -22.96
C GLY A 542 -1.80 19.19 -23.35
N PRO A 543 -0.69 18.48 -23.07
CA PRO A 543 -0.68 17.02 -23.15
C PRO A 543 -1.81 16.47 -22.27
N GLU A 544 -2.42 15.34 -22.63
CA GLU A 544 -3.49 14.70 -21.83
C GLU A 544 -3.12 14.53 -20.34
N GLY A 545 -1.82 14.51 -20.01
CA GLY A 545 -1.31 14.47 -18.63
C GLY A 545 -1.30 15.80 -17.86
N GLY A 546 -1.59 16.96 -18.47
CA GLY A 546 -1.50 18.28 -17.82
C GLY A 546 -2.52 18.49 -16.71
N LEU A 547 -3.78 18.13 -16.95
CA LEU A 547 -4.87 18.24 -15.96
C LEU A 547 -4.67 17.27 -14.80
N LYS A 548 -4.31 16.01 -15.12
CA LYS A 548 -3.99 15.01 -14.10
C LYS A 548 -2.77 15.42 -13.27
N GLY A 549 -1.75 16.01 -13.91
CA GLY A 549 -0.59 16.56 -13.22
C GLY A 549 -0.97 17.67 -12.24
N LEU A 550 -1.82 18.62 -12.66
CA LEU A 550 -2.34 19.67 -11.79
C LEU A 550 -3.18 19.09 -10.64
N PHE A 551 -4.06 18.12 -10.93
CA PHE A 551 -4.89 17.47 -9.92
C PHE A 551 -4.04 16.76 -8.84
N ASN A 552 -3.07 15.95 -9.27
CA ASN A 552 -2.17 15.24 -8.35
C ASN A 552 -1.37 16.20 -7.48
N TYR A 553 -0.87 17.28 -8.09
CA TYR A 553 -0.14 18.34 -7.39
C TYR A 553 -0.97 18.99 -6.29
N LEU A 554 -2.27 19.23 -6.53
CA LEU A 554 -3.17 19.80 -5.52
C LEU A 554 -3.52 18.77 -4.43
N ARG A 555 -3.69 17.49 -4.79
CA ARG A 555 -4.06 16.43 -3.83
C ARG A 555 -2.95 16.12 -2.82
N GLU A 556 -1.69 16.07 -3.25
CA GLU A 556 -0.54 15.78 -2.37
C GLU A 556 -0.39 16.77 -1.22
N GLU A 557 -0.96 17.98 -1.35
CA GLU A 557 -0.92 19.01 -0.31
C GLU A 557 -2.21 19.14 0.51
N GLU A 558 -3.30 18.47 0.09
CA GLU A 558 -4.59 18.46 0.80
C GLU A 558 -4.70 17.31 1.84
N VAL A 559 -3.93 16.24 1.68
CA VAL A 559 -3.84 15.08 2.59
C VAL A 559 -2.78 15.33 3.68
#